data_AF-A0A136MDW6-F1
#
_entry.id   AF-A0A136MDW6-F1
#
_cell.length_a   1.000
_cell.length_b   1.000
_cell.length_c   1.000
_cell.angle_alpha   90.00
_cell.angle_beta   90.00
_cell.angle_gamma   90.00
#
_symmetry.space_group_name_H-M   'P 1'
#
loop_
_entity.id
_entity.type
_entity.pdbx_description
1 polymer ?
#
loop_
_entity_poly.entity_id
_entity_poly.type
_entity_poly.pdbx_seq_one_letter_code
_entity_poly.pdbx_strand_id
1 'polypeptide(L)'
;MKKISLFTLLYTLLTCGLVFSQSPVNDNCSNAVPISVGASCVLSNHTSLNATSEPTSVAPNPTCVGYSGGDVWFTAVMPASGALRVETTAGGINPQVAVYSGTCGAFTQLFCMQLDNDRTYNNPALAGQTVYIRIYTYGTSAGGTFNICLWEPPVPVNDNCADALPLTVGAACSMSNFTNAYATSQPTSVATNPTCVGYSGGDIWFTAIMPASGVLRVETSNGTINPQVAVYSGTCGAFTQLFCMQLDNDRTF
;
A
#
# COMPACT_ATOMS: atom_id res chain seq x y z
N MET A 1 -68.17 55.76 16.45
CA MET A 1 -66.74 56.10 16.60
C MET A 1 -66.16 55.34 17.79
N LYS A 2 -65.32 54.32 17.53
CA LYS A 2 -64.08 53.99 18.28
C LYS A 2 -63.55 52.68 17.69
N LYS A 3 -62.55 52.81 16.83
CA LYS A 3 -61.68 51.73 16.35
C LYS A 3 -60.72 51.40 17.48
N ILE A 4 -60.56 50.13 17.86
CA ILE A 4 -59.42 49.68 18.67
C ILE A 4 -58.76 48.52 17.94
N SER A 5 -57.45 48.71 17.78
CA SER A 5 -56.53 48.02 16.89
C SER A 5 -56.16 46.64 17.41
N LEU A 6 -56.17 45.65 16.51
CA LEU A 6 -55.65 44.30 16.72
C LEU A 6 -54.12 44.38 16.72
N PHE A 7 -53.46 44.12 17.86
CA PHE A 7 -52.01 43.99 17.95
C PHE A 7 -51.65 42.50 17.88
N THR A 8 -51.22 42.05 16.71
CA THR A 8 -50.71 40.68 16.51
C THR A 8 -49.27 40.64 16.97
N LEU A 9 -49.01 40.02 18.13
CA LEU A 9 -47.67 39.81 18.67
C LEU A 9 -47.02 38.61 17.94
N LEU A 10 -46.18 38.89 16.95
CA LEU A 10 -45.43 37.88 16.22
C LEU A 10 -44.21 37.45 17.05
N TYR A 11 -44.33 36.35 17.79
CA TYR A 11 -43.19 35.69 18.42
C TYR A 11 -42.36 34.97 17.36
N THR A 12 -41.25 35.56 16.93
CA THR A 12 -40.20 34.84 16.21
C THR A 12 -39.49 33.90 17.18
N LEU A 13 -39.83 32.60 17.14
CA LEU A 13 -39.00 31.55 17.74
C LEU A 13 -37.65 31.53 17.02
N LEU A 14 -36.62 32.07 17.65
CA LEU A 14 -35.24 31.85 17.24
C LEU A 14 -34.84 30.45 17.69
N THR A 15 -35.12 29.44 16.86
CA THR A 15 -34.54 28.10 17.06
C THR A 15 -33.04 28.21 16.83
N CYS A 16 -32.27 28.29 17.90
CA CYS A 16 -30.84 28.03 17.87
C CYS A 16 -30.67 26.57 17.46
N GLY A 17 -30.52 26.32 16.15
CA GLY A 17 -30.22 25.00 15.64
C GLY A 17 -28.84 24.60 16.12
N LEU A 18 -28.77 23.62 17.02
CA LEU A 18 -27.54 22.90 17.29
C LEU A 18 -27.09 22.25 15.97
N VAL A 19 -26.12 22.88 15.30
CA VAL A 19 -25.44 22.26 14.17
C VAL A 19 -24.50 21.22 14.76
N PHE A 20 -25.00 19.98 14.91
CA PHE A 20 -24.13 18.85 15.21
C PHE A 20 -23.19 18.66 14.01
N SER A 21 -21.88 18.62 14.26
CA SER A 21 -20.91 18.34 13.22
C SER A 21 -21.18 16.92 12.70
N GLN A 22 -21.58 16.80 11.43
CA GLN A 22 -21.91 15.52 10.82
C GLN A 22 -20.62 14.79 10.45
N SER A 23 -20.58 13.48 10.73
CA SER A 23 -19.50 12.61 10.27
C SER A 23 -19.45 12.55 8.73
N PRO A 24 -18.28 12.26 8.13
CA PRO A 24 -18.15 12.13 6.68
C PRO A 24 -19.13 11.09 6.11
N VAL A 25 -19.51 11.24 4.84
CA VAL A 25 -20.46 10.30 4.19
C VAL A 25 -19.94 8.86 4.17
N ASN A 26 -18.62 8.71 4.18
CA ASN A 26 -17.91 7.44 4.16
C ASN A 26 -17.32 7.07 5.52
N ASP A 27 -17.97 7.48 6.61
CA ASP A 27 -17.59 7.14 7.99
C ASP A 27 -17.55 5.62 8.24
N ASN A 28 -18.47 4.89 7.59
CA ASN A 28 -18.62 3.44 7.77
C ASN A 28 -18.28 2.69 6.48
N CYS A 29 -17.80 1.46 6.60
CA CYS A 29 -17.46 0.62 5.45
C CYS A 29 -18.65 0.33 4.53
N SER A 30 -19.87 0.35 5.06
CA SER A 30 -21.10 0.17 4.29
C SER A 30 -21.39 1.33 3.33
N ASN A 31 -20.83 2.52 3.59
CA ASN A 31 -20.97 3.73 2.77
C ASN A 31 -19.64 4.14 2.12
N ALA A 32 -18.70 3.21 1.99
CA ALA A 32 -17.37 3.48 1.45
C ALA A 32 -17.46 4.12 0.05
N VAL A 33 -16.77 5.26 -0.12
CA VAL A 33 -16.84 6.04 -1.37
C VAL A 33 -15.88 5.47 -2.41
N PRO A 34 -16.31 5.26 -3.67
CA PRO A 34 -15.40 4.81 -4.73
C PRO A 34 -14.30 5.84 -5.02
N ILE A 35 -13.05 5.38 -5.10
CA ILE A 35 -11.91 6.13 -5.63
C ILE A 35 -11.40 5.45 -6.90
N SER A 36 -11.12 6.24 -7.93
CA SER A 36 -10.64 5.73 -9.21
C SER A 36 -9.17 5.33 -9.12
N VAL A 37 -8.83 4.21 -9.77
CA VAL A 37 -7.43 3.82 -9.97
C VAL A 37 -6.95 4.40 -11.29
N GLY A 38 -5.94 5.28 -11.22
CA GLY A 38 -5.36 5.95 -12.40
C GLY A 38 -4.17 5.20 -13.02
N ALA A 39 -3.67 5.72 -14.13
CA ALA A 39 -2.39 5.29 -14.71
C ALA A 39 -1.16 5.97 -14.03
N SER A 40 -1.40 7.01 -13.24
CA SER A 40 -0.41 7.72 -12.43
C SER A 40 -1.10 8.29 -11.19
N CYS A 41 -0.32 8.69 -10.18
CA CYS A 41 -0.87 9.35 -9.01
C CYS A 41 -1.45 10.73 -9.36
N VAL A 42 -2.74 10.91 -9.14
CA VAL A 42 -3.40 12.22 -9.09
C VAL A 42 -4.04 12.35 -7.73
N LEU A 43 -3.38 13.10 -6.83
CA LEU A 43 -3.83 13.27 -5.45
C LEU A 43 -5.20 13.96 -5.40
N SER A 44 -6.12 13.37 -4.64
CA SER A 44 -7.44 13.92 -4.34
C SER A 44 -7.54 14.23 -2.85
N ASN A 45 -8.16 15.36 -2.51
CA ASN A 45 -8.30 15.84 -1.13
C ASN A 45 -9.56 15.27 -0.47
N HIS A 46 -9.43 14.77 0.75
CA HIS A 46 -10.51 14.19 1.56
C HIS A 46 -10.35 14.55 3.04
N THR A 47 -11.35 14.20 3.86
CA THR A 47 -11.33 14.46 5.30
C THR A 47 -11.89 13.29 6.10
N SER A 48 -11.29 13.03 7.25
CA SER A 48 -11.80 12.17 8.32
C SER A 48 -12.27 12.96 9.54
N LEU A 49 -12.40 14.28 9.42
CA LEU A 49 -12.84 15.13 10.53
C LEU A 49 -14.24 14.69 11.00
N ASN A 50 -14.41 14.53 12.32
CA ASN A 50 -15.61 13.98 12.97
C ASN A 50 -15.97 12.54 12.59
N ALA A 51 -15.06 11.82 11.96
CA ALA A 51 -15.25 10.41 11.73
C ALA A 51 -15.37 9.66 13.07
N THR A 52 -16.19 8.62 13.08
CA THR A 52 -16.36 7.71 14.20
C THR A 52 -15.65 6.39 13.90
N SER A 53 -15.92 5.36 14.69
CA SER A 53 -15.35 4.04 14.51
C SER A 53 -16.43 2.99 14.58
N GLU A 54 -16.38 2.01 13.68
CA GLU A 54 -17.24 0.83 13.75
C GLU A 54 -16.74 -0.19 14.77
N PRO A 55 -17.62 -1.05 15.33
CA PRO A 55 -17.21 -2.17 16.18
C PRO A 55 -16.22 -3.10 15.45
N THR A 56 -15.30 -3.70 16.19
CA THR A 56 -14.30 -4.63 15.63
C THR A 56 -14.89 -5.88 14.98
N SER A 57 -16.16 -6.22 15.30
CA SER A 57 -16.92 -7.27 14.64
C SER A 57 -17.37 -6.89 13.22
N VAL A 58 -17.41 -5.60 12.90
CA VAL A 58 -17.72 -5.09 11.55
C VAL A 58 -16.43 -4.81 10.79
N ALA A 59 -15.50 -4.10 11.43
CA ALA A 59 -14.22 -3.74 10.86
C ALA A 59 -13.09 -3.97 11.87
N PRO A 60 -12.33 -5.07 11.74
CA PRO A 60 -11.19 -5.34 12.62
C PRO A 60 -10.19 -4.18 12.61
N ASN A 61 -9.62 -3.87 13.78
CA ASN A 61 -8.60 -2.83 13.88
C ASN A 61 -7.41 -3.18 12.97
N PRO A 62 -6.81 -2.19 12.27
CA PRO A 62 -5.59 -2.39 11.52
C PRO A 62 -4.50 -3.04 12.36
N THR A 63 -3.81 -4.04 11.82
CA THR A 63 -2.75 -4.75 12.56
C THR A 63 -1.46 -3.95 12.69
N CYS A 64 -1.33 -2.84 11.96
CA CYS A 64 -0.21 -1.94 12.07
C CYS A 64 -0.64 -0.49 12.25
N VAL A 65 0.27 0.30 12.82
CA VAL A 65 0.22 1.76 12.89
C VAL A 65 -0.93 2.37 13.70
N GLY A 66 -0.92 2.17 15.02
CA GLY A 66 -1.50 3.12 15.99
C GLY A 66 -2.98 3.52 15.86
N TYR A 67 -3.86 2.64 15.39
CA TYR A 67 -5.29 2.94 15.27
C TYR A 67 -5.93 3.28 16.63
N SER A 68 -6.70 4.37 16.70
CA SER A 68 -7.34 4.86 17.94
C SER A 68 -8.80 5.31 17.74
N GLY A 69 -9.47 4.81 16.69
CA GLY A 69 -10.80 5.25 16.28
C GLY A 69 -10.75 6.36 15.23
N GLY A 70 -11.92 6.76 14.71
CA GLY A 70 -12.05 7.82 13.71
C GLY A 70 -11.47 7.43 12.36
N ASP A 71 -12.29 6.86 11.48
CA ASP A 71 -11.85 6.44 10.16
C ASP A 71 -12.85 6.71 9.04
N VAL A 72 -12.33 6.75 7.82
CA VAL A 72 -13.15 6.86 6.62
C VAL A 72 -12.77 5.78 5.64
N TRP A 73 -13.75 5.35 4.85
CA TRP A 73 -13.65 4.20 3.97
C TRP A 73 -13.78 4.59 2.50
N PHE A 74 -12.96 3.95 1.67
CA PHE A 74 -13.05 4.04 0.22
C PHE A 74 -13.10 2.65 -0.39
N THR A 75 -13.63 2.55 -1.59
CA THR A 75 -13.54 1.34 -2.41
C THR A 75 -12.75 1.60 -3.68
N ALA A 76 -12.05 0.59 -4.17
CA ALA A 76 -11.41 0.62 -5.48
C ALA A 76 -11.52 -0.76 -6.13
N VAL A 77 -11.51 -0.78 -7.46
CA VAL A 77 -11.41 -2.04 -8.21
C VAL A 77 -9.93 -2.30 -8.48
N MET A 78 -9.44 -3.47 -8.09
CA MET A 78 -8.08 -3.89 -8.37
C MET A 78 -7.83 -3.95 -9.88
N PRO A 79 -6.72 -3.38 -10.38
CA PRO A 79 -6.38 -3.46 -11.79
C PRO A 79 -6.24 -4.90 -12.31
N ALA A 80 -6.30 -5.06 -13.63
CA ALA A 80 -6.25 -6.38 -14.28
C ALA A 80 -4.91 -7.11 -14.04
N SER A 81 -3.82 -6.37 -13.83
CA SER A 81 -2.53 -6.94 -13.43
C SER A 81 -2.53 -7.49 -11.99
N GLY A 82 -3.46 -7.04 -11.14
CA GLY A 82 -3.41 -7.26 -9.69
C GLY A 82 -2.45 -6.32 -8.95
N ALA A 83 -1.81 -5.37 -9.63
CA ALA A 83 -0.95 -4.37 -9.01
C ALA A 83 -1.73 -3.10 -8.67
N LEU A 84 -1.69 -2.70 -7.39
CA LEU A 84 -2.27 -1.46 -6.91
C LEU A 84 -1.22 -0.71 -6.08
N ARG A 85 -0.98 0.56 -6.42
CA ARG A 85 -0.17 1.47 -5.62
C ARG A 85 -1.04 2.47 -4.90
N VAL A 86 -0.76 2.62 -3.61
CA VAL A 86 -1.41 3.60 -2.73
C VAL A 86 -0.37 4.62 -2.31
N GLU A 87 -0.69 5.89 -2.52
CA GLU A 87 0.13 7.01 -2.04
C GLU A 87 -0.74 7.99 -1.28
N THR A 88 -0.21 8.51 -0.18
CA THR A 88 -0.89 9.49 0.65
C THR A 88 0.03 10.67 0.95
N THR A 89 -0.57 11.84 1.14
CA THR A 89 0.16 13.00 1.66
C THR A 89 -0.62 13.65 2.80
N ALA A 90 0.10 14.24 3.74
CA ALA A 90 -0.50 15.03 4.80
C ALA A 90 -1.23 16.24 4.20
N GLY A 91 -2.50 16.42 4.55
CA GLY A 91 -3.25 17.66 4.30
C GLY A 91 -3.48 18.49 5.57
N GLY A 92 -3.35 17.85 6.73
CA GLY A 92 -3.71 18.37 8.05
C GLY A 92 -3.60 17.30 9.14
N ILE A 93 -3.62 16.01 8.74
CA ILE A 93 -3.27 14.86 9.60
C ILE A 93 -2.08 14.08 9.05
N ASN A 94 -1.59 13.14 9.86
CA ASN A 94 -0.73 12.04 9.43
C ASN A 94 -1.62 10.82 9.08
N PRO A 95 -2.05 10.66 7.80
CA PRO A 95 -2.94 9.59 7.39
C PRO A 95 -2.23 8.23 7.43
N GLN A 96 -2.87 7.27 8.07
CA GLN A 96 -2.52 5.86 8.06
C GLN A 96 -3.51 5.13 7.17
N VAL A 97 -3.05 4.08 6.50
CA VAL A 97 -3.87 3.32 5.55
C VAL A 97 -3.90 1.86 5.92
N ALA A 98 -5.07 1.26 5.88
CA ALA A 98 -5.24 -0.20 5.83
C ALA A 98 -6.10 -0.58 4.63
N VAL A 99 -5.64 -1.57 3.86
CA VAL A 99 -6.35 -2.07 2.68
C VAL A 99 -6.84 -3.49 2.96
N TYR A 100 -8.08 -3.77 2.60
CA TYR A 100 -8.78 -5.03 2.87
C TYR A 100 -9.39 -5.61 1.61
N SER A 101 -9.43 -6.94 1.52
CA SER A 101 -10.33 -7.68 0.65
C SER A 101 -11.55 -8.16 1.43
N GLY A 102 -12.57 -8.64 0.70
CA GLY A 102 -13.82 -9.12 1.28
C GLY A 102 -14.90 -8.04 1.25
N THR A 103 -15.75 -8.02 2.28
CA THR A 103 -16.89 -7.10 2.38
C THR A 103 -17.01 -6.52 3.78
N CYS A 104 -17.73 -5.41 3.93
CA CYS A 104 -18.04 -4.80 5.22
C CYS A 104 -18.67 -5.85 6.17
N GLY A 105 -18.04 -6.11 7.32
CA GLY A 105 -18.41 -7.19 8.25
C GLY A 105 -17.63 -8.51 8.07
N ALA A 106 -16.87 -8.66 6.99
CA ALA A 106 -16.09 -9.86 6.68
C ALA A 106 -14.82 -9.48 5.90
N PHE A 107 -13.92 -8.77 6.57
CA PHE A 107 -12.67 -8.29 5.99
C PHE A 107 -11.48 -9.21 6.24
N THR A 108 -10.61 -9.30 5.22
CA THR A 108 -9.24 -9.78 5.38
C THR A 108 -8.30 -8.62 5.08
N GLN A 109 -7.45 -8.25 6.04
CA GLN A 109 -6.48 -7.18 5.81
C GLN A 109 -5.38 -7.67 4.86
N LEU A 110 -5.17 -6.94 3.76
CA LEU A 110 -4.12 -7.21 2.78
C LEU A 110 -2.79 -6.61 3.23
N PHE A 111 -2.82 -5.33 3.58
CA PHE A 111 -1.69 -4.60 4.13
C PHE A 111 -2.14 -3.35 4.87
N CYS A 112 -1.23 -2.76 5.61
CA CYS A 112 -1.37 -1.41 6.13
C CYS A 112 -0.03 -0.68 6.01
N MET A 113 -0.07 0.65 6.00
CA MET A 113 1.08 1.53 5.81
C MET A 113 0.91 2.84 6.59
N GLN A 114 2.05 3.47 6.87
CA GLN A 114 2.11 4.84 7.37
C GLN A 114 2.30 5.84 6.24
N LEU A 115 2.07 7.13 6.52
CA LEU A 115 2.16 8.22 5.55
C LEU A 115 3.42 8.17 4.66
N ASP A 116 4.61 8.01 5.25
CA ASP A 116 5.88 8.07 4.50
C ASP A 116 6.28 6.70 3.89
N ASN A 117 5.31 5.85 3.59
CA ASN A 117 5.54 4.48 3.12
C ASN A 117 4.59 4.08 1.99
N ASP A 118 4.56 4.89 0.93
CA ASP A 118 3.88 4.56 -0.33
C ASP A 118 4.12 3.12 -0.74
N ARG A 119 3.04 2.39 -1.03
CA ARG A 119 3.12 0.94 -1.13
C ARG A 119 2.47 0.42 -2.39
N THR A 120 3.20 -0.46 -3.07
CA THR A 120 2.65 -1.35 -4.08
C THR A 120 2.20 -2.64 -3.42
N TYR A 121 0.99 -3.08 -3.76
CA TYR A 121 0.50 -4.42 -3.48
C TYR A 121 0.26 -5.13 -4.80
N ASN A 122 0.86 -6.31 -4.97
CA ASN A 122 0.79 -7.10 -6.19
C ASN A 122 0.18 -8.47 -5.88
N ASN A 123 -1.06 -8.69 -6.35
CA ASN A 123 -1.72 -9.98 -6.22
C ASN A 123 -2.69 -10.20 -7.39
N PRO A 124 -2.26 -10.91 -8.45
CA PRO A 124 -3.09 -11.20 -9.61
C PRO A 124 -4.41 -11.91 -9.28
N ALA A 125 -4.50 -12.64 -8.16
CA ALA A 125 -5.74 -13.31 -7.74
C ALA A 125 -6.86 -12.32 -7.37
N LEU A 126 -6.53 -11.07 -7.05
CA LEU A 126 -7.50 -10.02 -6.76
C LEU A 126 -7.91 -9.19 -7.97
N ALA A 127 -7.39 -9.47 -9.17
CA ALA A 127 -7.70 -8.71 -10.38
C ALA A 127 -9.21 -8.55 -10.60
N GLY A 128 -9.68 -7.32 -10.81
CA GLY A 128 -11.09 -6.99 -11.00
C GLY A 128 -11.97 -7.06 -9.75
N GLN A 129 -11.42 -7.47 -8.60
CA GLN A 129 -12.17 -7.49 -7.33
C GLN A 129 -12.17 -6.10 -6.66
N THR A 130 -13.21 -5.83 -5.88
CA THR A 130 -13.28 -4.63 -5.04
C THR A 130 -12.44 -4.82 -3.77
N VAL A 131 -11.58 -3.84 -3.48
CA VAL A 131 -10.87 -3.70 -2.22
C VAL A 131 -11.37 -2.47 -1.46
N TYR A 132 -11.22 -2.51 -0.15
CA TYR A 132 -11.61 -1.43 0.76
C TYR A 132 -10.36 -0.77 1.33
N ILE A 133 -10.33 0.56 1.33
CA ILE A 133 -9.22 1.37 1.82
C ILE A 133 -9.75 2.16 3.01
N ARG A 134 -9.21 1.90 4.20
CA ARG A 134 -9.52 2.59 5.45
C ARG A 134 -8.44 3.60 5.75
N ILE A 135 -8.82 4.86 5.98
CA ILE A 135 -7.91 5.96 6.32
C ILE A 135 -8.23 6.46 7.72
N TYR A 136 -7.20 6.64 8.54
CA TYR A 136 -7.31 7.11 9.92
C TYR A 136 -6.07 7.88 10.35
N THR A 137 -6.09 8.50 11.53
CA THR A 137 -4.95 9.27 12.04
C THR A 137 -4.17 8.47 13.09
N TYR A 138 -2.85 8.58 13.07
CA TYR A 138 -2.00 7.91 14.06
C TYR A 138 -2.30 8.37 15.49
N GLY A 139 -2.67 7.43 16.37
CA GLY A 139 -2.77 7.64 17.81
C GLY A 139 -3.92 8.53 18.28
N THR A 140 -4.87 8.88 17.40
CA THR A 140 -6.00 9.76 17.74
C THR A 140 -7.20 9.53 16.82
N SER A 141 -8.41 9.79 17.32
CA SER A 141 -9.67 9.77 16.56
C SER A 141 -10.11 11.13 16.03
N ALA A 142 -9.34 12.20 16.26
CA ALA A 142 -9.76 13.56 15.92
C ALA A 142 -10.00 13.77 14.40
N GLY A 143 -9.32 12.98 13.57
CA GLY A 143 -9.40 13.09 12.11
C GLY A 143 -8.91 14.43 11.56
N GLY A 144 -9.09 14.63 10.26
CA GLY A 144 -8.75 15.87 9.55
C GLY A 144 -8.48 15.63 8.07
N THR A 145 -7.89 16.60 7.38
CA THR A 145 -7.68 16.56 5.93
C THR A 145 -6.44 15.75 5.53
N PHE A 146 -6.56 15.01 4.44
CA PHE A 146 -5.48 14.24 3.83
C PHE A 146 -5.66 14.21 2.32
N ASN A 147 -4.61 13.79 1.60
CA ASN A 147 -4.74 13.47 0.19
C ASN A 147 -4.38 12.01 -0.07
N ILE A 148 -5.04 11.41 -1.05
CA ILE A 148 -4.79 10.04 -1.49
C ILE A 148 -4.93 9.94 -3.01
N CYS A 149 -4.15 9.06 -3.62
CA CYS A 149 -4.35 8.58 -4.98
C CYS A 149 -4.13 7.06 -5.01
N LEU A 150 -4.82 6.42 -5.95
CA LEU A 150 -4.60 5.03 -6.30
C LEU A 150 -4.20 4.94 -7.77
N TRP A 151 -3.20 4.14 -8.09
CA TRP A 151 -2.79 3.94 -9.47
C TRP A 151 -2.16 2.57 -9.72
N GLU A 152 -2.12 2.15 -10.97
CA GLU A 152 -1.50 0.88 -11.39
C GLU A 152 -0.03 1.12 -11.77
N PRO A 153 0.95 0.66 -10.97
CA PRO A 153 2.35 0.82 -11.29
C PRO A 153 2.85 -0.24 -12.29
N PRO A 154 3.90 0.05 -13.08
CA PRO A 154 4.55 -0.93 -13.93
C PRO A 154 5.45 -1.85 -13.09
N VAL A 155 4.87 -2.86 -12.45
CA VAL A 155 5.63 -3.86 -11.66
C VAL A 155 6.51 -4.71 -12.60
N PRO A 156 7.80 -4.95 -12.27
CA PRO A 156 8.67 -5.80 -13.06
C PRO A 156 8.11 -7.22 -13.21
N VAL A 157 8.28 -7.84 -14.38
CA VAL A 157 7.76 -9.20 -14.63
C VAL A 157 8.41 -10.27 -13.74
N ASN A 158 9.61 -10.01 -13.23
CA ASN A 158 10.35 -10.89 -12.33
C ASN A 158 10.29 -10.44 -10.87
N ASP A 159 9.19 -9.82 -10.46
CA ASP A 159 8.92 -9.44 -9.07
C ASP A 159 8.91 -10.66 -8.14
N ASN A 160 8.42 -11.80 -8.62
CA ASN A 160 8.36 -13.05 -7.85
C ASN A 160 9.41 -14.05 -8.32
N CYS A 161 9.92 -14.86 -7.39
CA CYS A 161 10.87 -15.93 -7.67
C CYS A 161 10.33 -16.98 -8.66
N ALA A 162 9.00 -17.15 -8.74
CA ALA A 162 8.35 -18.06 -9.69
C ALA A 162 8.47 -17.57 -11.14
N ASP A 163 8.61 -16.25 -11.33
CA ASP A 163 8.67 -15.56 -12.63
C ASP A 163 10.11 -15.06 -12.92
N ALA A 164 11.10 -15.63 -12.23
CA ALA A 164 12.49 -15.22 -12.31
C ALA A 164 13.04 -15.30 -13.75
N LEU A 165 13.67 -14.22 -14.22
CA LEU A 165 14.19 -14.15 -15.58
C LEU A 165 15.52 -14.92 -15.70
N PRO A 166 15.70 -15.73 -16.76
CA PRO A 166 16.97 -16.42 -16.97
C PRO A 166 18.07 -15.45 -17.40
N LEU A 167 19.22 -15.56 -16.74
CA LEU A 167 20.48 -14.93 -17.14
C LEU A 167 21.43 -15.99 -17.69
N THR A 168 22.00 -15.70 -18.86
CA THR A 168 23.00 -16.57 -19.49
C THR A 168 24.36 -16.33 -18.86
N VAL A 169 24.97 -17.37 -18.30
CA VAL A 169 26.36 -17.31 -17.81
C VAL A 169 27.32 -17.43 -18.99
N GLY A 170 27.98 -16.33 -19.35
CA GLY A 170 28.96 -16.25 -20.42
C GLY A 170 30.41 -16.34 -19.92
N ALA A 171 31.35 -16.46 -20.87
CA ALA A 171 32.79 -16.38 -20.56
C ALA A 171 33.25 -14.96 -20.16
N ALA A 172 32.44 -13.95 -20.45
CA ALA A 172 32.62 -12.56 -20.03
C ALA A 172 31.28 -12.00 -19.53
N CYS A 173 31.32 -11.01 -18.64
CA CYS A 173 30.12 -10.34 -18.15
C CYS A 173 29.57 -9.41 -19.24
N SER A 174 28.32 -9.64 -19.65
CA SER A 174 27.55 -8.73 -20.50
C SER A 174 26.47 -8.08 -19.64
N MET A 175 26.72 -6.84 -19.23
CA MET A 175 25.81 -6.09 -18.37
C MET A 175 24.47 -5.84 -19.07
N SER A 176 23.37 -6.09 -18.35
CA SER A 176 22.00 -5.80 -18.77
C SER A 176 21.35 -4.86 -17.76
N ASN A 177 20.44 -4.00 -18.22
CA ASN A 177 19.74 -3.04 -17.37
C ASN A 177 18.39 -3.62 -16.93
N PHE A 178 18.13 -3.56 -15.62
CA PHE A 178 16.86 -3.95 -15.01
C PHE A 178 16.45 -2.92 -13.95
N THR A 179 15.17 -2.92 -13.60
CA THR A 179 14.61 -2.06 -12.56
C THR A 179 13.85 -2.90 -11.55
N ASN A 180 13.98 -2.56 -10.28
CA ASN A 180 13.14 -3.06 -9.20
C ASN A 180 12.12 -2.00 -8.73
N ALA A 181 11.94 -0.91 -9.50
CA ALA A 181 10.95 0.11 -9.18
C ALA A 181 9.57 -0.53 -9.04
N TYR A 182 8.89 -0.21 -7.93
CA TYR A 182 7.56 -0.73 -7.59
C TYR A 182 7.46 -2.25 -7.36
N ALA A 183 8.59 -2.97 -7.42
CA ALA A 183 8.64 -4.36 -7.00
C ALA A 183 8.18 -4.52 -5.54
N THR A 184 7.62 -5.67 -5.24
CA THR A 184 7.09 -6.04 -3.95
C THR A 184 8.05 -6.96 -3.21
N SER A 185 7.60 -7.57 -2.14
CA SER A 185 8.34 -8.62 -1.44
C SER A 185 7.45 -9.81 -1.23
N GLN A 186 8.03 -10.99 -1.36
CA GLN A 186 7.33 -12.23 -1.06
C GLN A 186 7.42 -12.55 0.44
N PRO A 187 6.45 -13.30 1.01
CA PRO A 187 6.53 -13.76 2.39
C PRO A 187 7.84 -14.52 2.65
N THR A 188 8.37 -14.43 3.87
CA THR A 188 9.61 -15.12 4.26
C THR A 188 9.52 -16.65 4.19
N SER A 189 8.30 -17.20 4.15
CA SER A 189 8.04 -18.62 3.90
C SER A 189 8.28 -19.03 2.44
N VAL A 190 8.30 -18.08 1.50
CA VAL A 190 8.60 -18.29 0.07
C VAL A 190 10.05 -17.95 -0.21
N ALA A 191 10.53 -16.81 0.26
CA ALA A 191 11.92 -16.40 0.12
C ALA A 191 12.39 -15.73 1.42
N THR A 192 13.37 -16.33 2.09
CA THR A 192 13.93 -15.74 3.30
C THR A 192 14.75 -14.49 2.97
N ASN A 193 14.58 -13.44 3.76
CA ASN A 193 15.35 -12.21 3.61
C ASN A 193 16.87 -12.51 3.57
N PRO A 194 17.63 -11.82 2.69
CA PRO A 194 19.08 -11.92 2.65
C PRO A 194 19.73 -11.63 4.01
N THR A 195 20.79 -12.36 4.36
CA THR A 195 21.42 -12.26 5.70
C THR A 195 22.41 -11.11 5.90
N CYS A 196 22.95 -10.51 4.84
CA CYS A 196 24.02 -9.50 4.95
C CYS A 196 23.62 -8.09 4.48
N VAL A 197 22.34 -7.86 4.21
CA VAL A 197 21.84 -6.55 3.76
C VAL A 197 20.60 -6.16 4.53
N GLY A 198 20.41 -4.85 4.74
CA GLY A 198 19.21 -4.27 5.32
C GLY A 198 18.04 -4.32 4.33
N TYR A 199 17.52 -5.52 4.08
CA TYR A 199 16.46 -5.74 3.10
C TYR A 199 15.09 -5.35 3.65
N SER A 200 14.38 -4.50 2.91
CA SER A 200 13.04 -4.00 3.22
C SER A 200 12.01 -4.28 2.12
N GLY A 201 12.33 -5.15 1.16
CA GLY A 201 11.51 -5.46 -0.01
C GLY A 201 12.00 -4.84 -1.31
N GLY A 202 11.21 -4.99 -2.38
CA GLY A 202 11.52 -4.41 -3.69
C GLY A 202 12.63 -5.16 -4.41
N ASP A 203 12.63 -6.49 -4.34
CA ASP A 203 13.55 -7.37 -5.04
C ASP A 203 12.98 -7.83 -6.39
N ILE A 204 13.89 -8.21 -7.28
CA ILE A 204 13.56 -8.87 -8.54
C ILE A 204 14.43 -10.12 -8.67
N TRP A 205 13.89 -11.15 -9.31
CA TRP A 205 14.49 -12.48 -9.32
C TRP A 205 15.08 -12.83 -10.67
N PHE A 206 16.20 -13.54 -10.62
CA PHE A 206 16.87 -14.07 -11.79
C PHE A 206 17.25 -15.53 -11.55
N THR A 207 17.31 -16.32 -12.61
CA THR A 207 17.87 -17.67 -12.59
C THR A 207 19.16 -17.75 -13.40
N ALA A 208 20.08 -18.60 -12.98
CA ALA A 208 21.29 -18.92 -13.72
C ALA A 208 21.61 -20.40 -13.50
N ILE A 209 22.20 -21.04 -14.52
CA ILE A 209 22.71 -22.41 -14.39
C ILE A 209 24.16 -22.30 -13.90
N MET A 210 24.47 -22.97 -12.79
CA MET A 210 25.84 -23.05 -12.29
C MET A 210 26.76 -23.69 -13.35
N PRO A 211 27.87 -23.04 -13.75
CA PRO A 211 28.80 -23.62 -14.70
C PRO A 211 29.40 -24.95 -14.21
N ALA A 212 29.80 -25.82 -15.13
CA ALA A 212 30.45 -27.09 -14.79
C ALA A 212 31.79 -26.92 -14.03
N SER A 213 32.40 -25.73 -14.09
CA SER A 213 33.56 -25.38 -13.27
C SER A 213 33.22 -25.23 -11.78
N GLY A 214 31.94 -25.06 -11.44
CA GLY A 214 31.48 -24.73 -10.09
C GLY A 214 31.72 -23.28 -9.68
N VAL A 215 32.18 -22.42 -10.60
CA VAL A 215 32.54 -21.03 -10.33
C VAL A 215 31.55 -20.10 -11.04
N LEU A 216 30.92 -19.20 -10.28
CA LEU A 216 30.01 -18.18 -10.74
C LEU A 216 30.47 -16.81 -10.22
N ARG A 217 30.85 -15.92 -11.14
CA ARG A 217 31.07 -14.51 -10.82
C ARG A 217 29.78 -13.72 -11.07
N VAL A 218 29.35 -12.96 -10.08
CA VAL A 218 28.22 -12.03 -10.19
C VAL A 218 28.77 -10.62 -10.13
N GLU A 219 28.54 -9.86 -11.19
CA GLU A 219 28.90 -8.44 -11.24
C GLU A 219 27.63 -7.59 -11.25
N THR A 220 27.71 -6.44 -10.60
CA THR A 220 26.67 -5.41 -10.66
C THR A 220 27.33 -4.06 -10.91
N SER A 221 26.55 -3.12 -11.45
CA SER A 221 26.98 -1.73 -11.63
C SER A 221 25.90 -0.80 -11.10
N ASN A 222 26.32 0.34 -10.58
CA ASN A 222 25.39 1.37 -10.12
C ASN A 222 24.63 1.97 -11.30
N GLY A 223 23.31 1.93 -11.21
CA GLY A 223 22.41 2.76 -12.00
C GLY A 223 21.88 3.90 -11.16
N THR A 224 20.56 3.97 -11.02
CA THR A 224 19.87 4.90 -10.10
C THR A 224 19.89 4.43 -8.64
N ILE A 225 20.27 3.18 -8.39
CA ILE A 225 20.38 2.57 -7.07
C ILE A 225 21.76 1.93 -6.89
N ASN A 226 22.07 1.61 -5.63
CA ASN A 226 23.17 0.72 -5.25
C ASN A 226 22.61 -0.72 -5.14
N PRO A 227 22.74 -1.56 -6.18
CA PRO A 227 22.19 -2.92 -6.14
C PRO A 227 22.88 -3.78 -5.08
N GLN A 228 22.05 -4.51 -4.34
CA GLN A 228 22.46 -5.55 -3.41
C GLN A 228 21.98 -6.89 -3.96
N VAL A 229 22.80 -7.94 -3.84
CA VAL A 229 22.51 -9.24 -4.44
C VAL A 229 22.62 -10.33 -3.42
N ALA A 230 21.67 -11.26 -3.42
CA ALA A 230 21.78 -12.55 -2.77
C ALA A 230 21.61 -13.66 -3.81
N VAL A 231 22.42 -14.71 -3.67
CA VAL A 231 22.39 -15.89 -4.53
C VAL A 231 21.89 -17.05 -3.69
N TYR A 232 20.89 -17.75 -4.21
CA TYR A 232 20.26 -18.90 -3.59
C TYR A 232 20.37 -20.12 -4.50
N SER A 233 20.45 -21.31 -3.90
CA SER A 233 20.16 -22.57 -4.57
C SER A 233 18.80 -23.11 -4.12
N GLY A 234 18.14 -23.87 -5.00
CA GLY A 234 16.83 -24.46 -4.71
C GLY A 234 15.70 -23.82 -5.51
N THR A 235 14.50 -23.83 -4.93
CA THR A 235 13.27 -23.31 -5.54
C THR A 235 12.52 -22.43 -4.55
N CYS A 236 11.56 -21.65 -5.03
CA CYS A 236 10.65 -20.87 -4.17
C CYS A 236 10.09 -21.73 -3.02
N GLY A 237 10.25 -21.25 -1.78
CA GLY A 237 9.84 -21.92 -0.54
C GLY A 237 10.87 -22.91 0.02
N ALA A 238 11.95 -23.19 -0.71
CA ALA A 238 12.99 -24.13 -0.33
C ALA A 238 14.39 -23.65 -0.78
N PHE A 239 14.69 -22.38 -0.54
CA PHE A 239 15.98 -21.78 -0.87
C PHE A 239 17.03 -22.04 0.22
N THR A 240 18.26 -22.28 -0.22
CA THR A 240 19.47 -22.17 0.60
C THR A 240 20.26 -20.98 0.10
N GLN A 241 20.46 -19.96 0.94
CA GLN A 241 21.30 -18.82 0.57
C GLN A 241 22.76 -19.29 0.48
N LEU A 242 23.36 -19.15 -0.70
CA LEU A 242 24.77 -19.45 -0.95
C LEU A 242 25.64 -18.25 -0.63
N PHE A 243 25.17 -17.07 -1.02
CA PHE A 243 25.96 -15.85 -0.94
C PHE A 243 25.05 -14.62 -0.83
N CYS A 244 25.58 -13.53 -0.29
CA CYS A 244 25.03 -12.21 -0.49
C CYS A 244 26.13 -11.15 -0.44
N MET A 245 25.96 -10.08 -1.21
CA MET A 245 26.86 -8.94 -1.27
C MET A 245 26.11 -7.62 -1.26
N GLN A 246 26.78 -6.64 -0.66
CA GLN A 246 26.69 -5.25 -1.04
C GLN A 246 27.87 -4.92 -1.98
N LEU A 247 27.65 -3.98 -2.91
CA LEU A 247 28.57 -3.61 -3.99
C LEU A 247 29.99 -3.19 -3.56
N ASP A 248 30.20 -2.93 -2.28
CA ASP A 248 31.50 -2.58 -1.72
C ASP A 248 32.50 -3.77 -1.66
N ASN A 249 32.14 -4.98 -2.12
CA ASN A 249 33.04 -6.13 -2.14
C ASN A 249 32.87 -7.05 -3.37
N ASP A 250 33.27 -6.61 -4.57
CA ASP A 250 33.38 -7.47 -5.77
C ASP A 250 34.15 -8.76 -5.43
N ARG A 251 33.47 -9.92 -5.52
CA ARG A 251 34.01 -11.22 -5.17
C ARG A 251 33.54 -12.27 -6.17
N THR A 252 34.46 -13.12 -6.59
CA THR A 252 34.23 -14.33 -7.39
C THR A 252 33.92 -15.51 -6.45
N PHE A 253 32.92 -16.33 -6.77
CA PHE A 253 32.53 -17.51 -5.98
C PHE A 253 32.67 -18.79 -6.79
#